data_AF-A0AB37HDZ2-F1
#
_entry.id   AF-A0AB37HDZ2-F1
#
_cell.length_a   1.000
_cell.length_b   1.000
_cell.length_c   1.000
_cell.angle_alpha   90.00
_cell.angle_beta   90.00
_cell.angle_gamma   90.00
#
_symmetry.space_group_name_H-M   'P 1'
#
loop_
_entity.id
_entity.type
_entity.pdbx_description
1 polymer ?
#
loop_
_entity_poly.entity_id
_entity_poly.type
_entity_poly.pdbx_seq_one_letter_code
_entity_poly.pdbx_strand_id
1 'polypeptide(L)' 'MLAMSEVNCIKLLRNRKSLSINEISKTLGINWRTAKKYADVTYVSTSI' A
#
# COMPACT_ATOMS: atom_id res chain seq x y z
N MET A 1 2.07 -5.29 -12.99
CA MET A 1 1.45 -5.79 -11.74
C MET A 1 2.51 -5.73 -10.67
N LEU A 2 2.24 -5.13 -9.52
CA LEU A 2 3.19 -5.16 -8.40
C LEU A 2 3.26 -6.59 -7.85
N ALA A 3 4.45 -7.00 -7.42
CA ALA A 3 4.60 -8.25 -6.70
C ALA A 3 3.84 -8.19 -5.37
N MET A 4 3.35 -9.34 -4.89
CA MET A 4 2.70 -9.42 -3.57
C MET A 4 3.59 -8.87 -2.45
N SER A 5 4.91 -9.03 -2.58
CA SER A 5 5.89 -8.44 -1.66
C SER A 5 5.82 -6.92 -1.61
N GLU A 6 5.67 -6.25 -2.76
CA GLU A 6 5.58 -4.79 -2.83
C GLU A 6 4.25 -4.27 -2.27
N VAL A 7 3.15 -4.98 -2.54
CA VAL A 7 1.84 -4.70 -1.94
C VAL A 7 1.88 -4.85 -0.42
N ASN A 8 2.55 -5.88 0.09
CA ASN A 8 2.70 -6.10 1.53
C ASN A 8 3.59 -5.03 2.17
N CYS A 9 4.66 -4.60 1.48
CA CYS A 9 5.48 -3.46 1.91
C CYS A 9 4.66 -2.17 2.02
N ILE A 10 3.82 -1.85 1.03
CA ILE A 10 2.92 -0.68 1.06
C ILE A 10 2.01 -0.74 2.30
N LYS A 11 1.43 -1.91 2.58
CA LYS A 11 0.54 -2.13 3.74
C LYS A 11 1.27 -2.02 5.07
N LEU A 12 2.47 -2.58 5.18
CA LEU A 12 3.31 -2.45 6.37
C LEU A 12 3.71 -1.00 6.63
N LEU A 13 4.12 -0.27 5.58
CA LEU A 13 4.48 1.15 5.70
C LEU A 13 3.27 2.00 6.10
N ARG A 14 2.08 1.70 5.56
CA ARG A 14 0.84 2.38 5.93
C ARG A 14 0.39 2.07 7.35
N ASN A 15 0.37 0.79 7.75
CA ASN A 15 -0.20 0.37 9.04
C ASN A 15 0.78 0.45 10.21
N ARG A 16 2.06 0.08 10.01
CA ARG A 16 3.06 0.09 11.11
C ARG A 16 3.77 1.42 11.27
N LYS A 17 4.07 2.11 10.17
CA LYS A 17 4.74 3.42 10.23
C LYS A 17 3.76 4.60 10.12
N SER A 18 2.45 4.32 9.97
CA SER A 18 1.40 5.32 9.77
C SER A 18 1.75 6.34 8.67
N LEU A 19 2.51 5.92 7.66
CA LEU A 19 3.01 6.82 6.62
C LEU A 19 1.86 7.26 5.70
N SER A 20 1.95 8.49 5.23
CA SER A 20 1.07 9.01 4.19
C SER A 20 1.35 8.32 2.86
N ILE A 21 0.32 8.14 2.04
CA ILE A 21 0.45 7.51 0.70
C ILE A 21 1.49 8.24 -0.16
N ASN A 22 1.62 9.56 -0.01
CA ASN A 22 2.64 10.37 -0.67
C ASN A 22 4.07 9.97 -0.27
N GLU A 23 4.29 9.74 1.03
CA GLU A 23 5.59 9.28 1.55
C GLU A 23 5.90 7.86 1.08
N ILE A 24 4.89 6.98 1.03
CA ILE A 24 5.05 5.62 0.49
C ILE A 24 5.38 5.66 -1.00
N SER A 25 4.71 6.52 -1.77
CA SER A 25 4.96 6.72 -3.20
C SER A 25 6.40 7.20 -3.45
N LYS A 26 6.90 8.16 -2.66
CA LYS A 26 8.29 8.61 -2.74
C LYS A 26 9.29 7.55 -2.28
N THR A 27 9.00 6.84 -1.19
CA THR A 27 9.90 5.83 -0.60
C THR A 27 10.07 4.63 -1.53
N LEU A 28 9.00 4.19 -2.17
CA LEU A 28 9.02 3.04 -3.08
C LEU A 28 9.26 3.44 -4.55
N GLY A 29 9.27 4.74 -4.86
CA GLY A 29 9.41 5.24 -6.24
C GLY A 29 8.25 4.85 -7.16
N ILE A 30 7.08 4.52 -6.59
CA ILE A 30 5.89 4.08 -7.35
C ILE A 30 4.89 5.21 -7.53
N ASN A 31 4.07 5.12 -8.57
CA ASN A 31 3.01 6.11 -8.82
C ASN A 31 2.05 6.23 -7.63
N TRP A 32 1.72 7.46 -7.24
CA TRP A 32 0.80 7.75 -6.13
C TRP A 32 -0.55 7.05 -6.25
N ARG A 33 -1.14 6.98 -7.46
CA ARG A 33 -2.42 6.25 -7.65
C ARG A 33 -2.27 4.78 -7.35
N THR A 34 -1.13 4.21 -7.70
CA THR A 34 -0.81 2.80 -7.46
C THR A 34 -0.59 2.57 -5.97
N ALA A 35 0.21 3.40 -5.30
CA ALA A 35 0.40 3.37 -3.86
C ALA A 35 -0.94 3.49 -3.11
N LYS A 36 -1.80 4.43 -3.53
CA LYS A 36 -3.15 4.64 -2.97
C LYS A 36 -4.00 3.40 -3.13
N LYS A 37 -4.08 2.85 -4.35
CA LYS A 37 -4.86 1.64 -4.64
C LYS A 37 -4.48 0.49 -3.71
N TYR A 38 -3.19 0.23 -3.49
CA TYR A 38 -2.76 -0.89 -2.65
C TYR A 38 -2.75 -0.60 -1.14
N ALA A 39 -2.62 0.68 -0.76
CA ALA A 39 -2.72 1.12 0.63
C ALA A 39 -4.18 1.15 1.13
N ASP A 40 -5.12 1.60 0.29
CA ASP A 40 -6.56 1.66 0.60
C ASP A 40 -7.29 0.33 0.36
N VAL A 41 -6.72 -0.59 -0.43
CA VAL A 41 -7.18 -2.00 -0.53
C VAL A 41 -6.84 -2.71 0.79
N THR A 42 -7.56 -2.31 1.82
CA THR A 42 -7.89 -3.14 2.96
C THR A 42 -8.67 -4.30 2.36
N TYR A 43 -8.13 -5.52 2.45
CA TYR A 43 -8.97 -6.69 2.22
C TYR A 43 -10.03 -6.61 3.31
N VAL A 44 -11.18 -6.04 3.01
CA VAL A 44 -12.40 -6.43 3.70
C VAL A 44 -12.47 -7.92 3.42
N SER A 45 -12.18 -8.72 4.44
CA SER A 45 -12.61 -10.10 4.48
C SER A 45 -14.10 -10.05 4.17
N THR A 46 -14.47 -10.30 2.90
CA THR A 46 -15.82 -10.66 2.56
C THR A 46 -16.02 -11.97 3.30
N SER A 47 -16.66 -11.87 4.47
CA SER A 47 -17.25 -12.99 5.15
C SER A 47 -18.14 -13.70 4.13
N ILE A 48 -17.70 -14.89 3.71
CA ILE A 48 -18.58 -15.93 3.19
C ILE A 48 -19.16 -16.64 4.42
#